data_AF-B4U3V7-F1
#
_entry.id   AF-B4U3V7-F1
#
_cell.length_a   1.000
_cell.length_b   1.000
_cell.length_c   1.000
_cell.angle_alpha   90.00
_cell.angle_beta   90.00
_cell.angle_gamma   90.00
#
_symmetry.space_group_name_H-M   'P 1'
#
loop_
_entity.id
_entity.type
_entity.pdbx_description
1 polymer ?
#
loop_
_entity_poly.entity_id
_entity_poly.type
_entity_poly.pdbx_seq_one_letter_code
_entity_poly.pdbx_strand_id
1 'polypeptide(L)'
;MNEPIAARVTKPTYNRQQLLKNLENNRLARESSRFKNYVAREKFTTTLAGMSLEDSQRYIQWNKYAKAGFSPSDRVRVLEISEKAPKIKLKSRKNRQKFFKKIEATDKEVTRRPDPSSYLAPEYIEAHRHLFDNGAIKIQKFTPQESGFNNGAIGNPKDHVVFVMPKDVGETLIDVSKGEPRILEDLLGLHLGDLGDSPVAIDIPKESIRNLRIPSGNEGSAFEGYWKPGGRTYPGNMPEAVIDEVPWGDYTIRPLGGN
;
A
#
# COMPACT_ATOMS: atom_id res chain seq x y z
N MET A 1 -74.91 8.97 -40.56
CA MET A 1 -74.18 7.68 -40.55
C MET A 1 -72.70 8.00 -40.54
N ASN A 2 -71.96 7.50 -39.55
CA ASN A 2 -70.54 7.77 -39.32
C ASN A 2 -69.67 6.78 -40.13
N GLU A 3 -68.68 7.27 -40.87
CA GLU A 3 -67.58 6.43 -41.37
C GLU A 3 -66.49 6.25 -40.30
N PRO A 4 -65.80 5.10 -40.23
CA PRO A 4 -64.69 4.91 -39.30
C PRO A 4 -63.37 5.40 -39.91
N ILE A 5 -62.64 6.22 -39.16
CA ILE A 5 -61.26 6.64 -39.50
C ILE A 5 -60.31 5.46 -39.21
N ALA A 6 -59.87 4.76 -40.25
CA ALA A 6 -58.75 3.83 -40.15
C ALA A 6 -57.44 4.63 -40.13
N ALA A 7 -56.85 4.82 -38.94
CA ALA A 7 -55.52 5.40 -38.80
C ALA A 7 -54.46 4.47 -39.41
N ARG A 8 -54.02 4.77 -40.64
CA ARG A 8 -52.84 4.15 -41.26
C ARG A 8 -51.59 4.53 -40.46
N VAL A 9 -51.10 3.62 -39.62
CA VAL A 9 -49.77 3.75 -39.00
C VAL A 9 -48.73 3.52 -40.09
N THR A 10 -48.17 4.59 -40.65
CA THR A 10 -47.04 4.52 -41.59
C THR A 10 -45.75 4.27 -40.80
N LYS A 11 -45.05 3.16 -41.10
CA LYS A 11 -43.71 2.92 -40.53
C LYS A 11 -42.74 3.98 -41.09
N PRO A 12 -41.93 4.65 -40.27
CA PRO A 12 -41.01 5.67 -40.76
C PRO A 12 -39.93 5.03 -41.63
N THR A 13 -39.84 5.46 -42.89
CA THR A 13 -38.78 5.10 -43.83
C THR A 13 -37.55 5.95 -43.54
N TYR A 14 -36.66 5.47 -42.68
CA TYR A 14 -35.40 6.17 -42.41
C TYR A 14 -34.42 6.00 -43.58
N ASN A 15 -33.93 7.11 -44.13
CA ASN A 15 -32.87 7.11 -45.13
C ASN A 15 -31.59 6.50 -44.50
N ARG A 16 -31.03 5.46 -45.16
CA ARG A 16 -29.82 4.75 -44.73
C ARG A 16 -28.65 5.70 -44.41
N GLN A 17 -28.49 6.79 -45.16
CA GLN A 17 -27.44 7.80 -44.88
C GLN A 17 -27.67 8.55 -43.56
N GLN A 18 -28.93 8.85 -43.24
CA GLN A 18 -29.28 9.51 -41.98
C GLN A 18 -29.02 8.58 -40.78
N LEU A 19 -29.32 7.29 -40.92
CA LEU A 19 -29.02 6.29 -39.89
C LEU A 19 -27.51 6.17 -39.65
N LEU A 20 -26.71 6.09 -40.72
CA LEU A 20 -25.24 6.04 -40.60
C LEU A 20 -24.68 7.29 -39.92
N LYS A 21 -25.16 8.48 -40.30
CA LYS A 21 -24.76 9.75 -39.67
C LYS A 21 -25.14 9.79 -38.18
N ASN A 22 -26.31 9.27 -37.81
CA ASN A 22 -26.73 9.17 -36.41
C ASN A 22 -25.87 8.18 -35.61
N LEU A 23 -25.49 7.03 -36.20
CA LEU A 23 -24.58 6.06 -35.58
C LEU A 23 -23.19 6.65 -35.35
N GLU A 24 -22.65 7.37 -36.34
CA GLU A 24 -21.35 8.04 -36.24
C GLU A 24 -21.36 9.14 -35.17
N ASN A 25 -22.39 10.01 -35.16
CA ASN A 25 -22.54 11.03 -34.13
C ASN A 25 -22.65 10.42 -32.72
N ASN A 26 -23.36 9.29 -32.57
CA ASN A 26 -23.41 8.56 -31.30
C ASN A 26 -22.05 7.96 -30.91
N ARG A 27 -21.28 7.43 -31.87
CA ARG A 27 -19.92 6.93 -31.61
C ARG A 27 -19.01 8.06 -31.13
N LEU A 28 -19.01 9.19 -31.83
CA LEU A 28 -18.23 10.38 -31.47
C LEU A 28 -18.64 10.94 -30.11
N ALA A 29 -19.94 10.99 -29.81
CA ALA A 29 -20.43 11.40 -28.49
C ALA A 29 -20.01 10.43 -27.37
N ARG A 30 -19.96 9.12 -27.62
CA ARG A 30 -19.46 8.12 -26.64
C ARG A 30 -17.95 8.23 -26.41
N GLU A 31 -17.20 8.56 -27.45
CA GLU A 31 -15.75 8.78 -27.36
C GLU A 31 -15.43 10.09 -26.63
N SER A 32 -16.11 11.19 -26.97
CA SER A 32 -15.89 12.50 -26.35
C SER A 32 -16.38 12.58 -24.90
N SER A 33 -17.46 11.87 -24.56
CA SER A 33 -18.02 11.85 -23.19
C SER A 33 -17.22 11.04 -22.17
N ARG A 34 -16.14 10.35 -22.60
CA ARG A 34 -15.40 9.40 -21.75
C ARG A 34 -16.30 8.29 -21.16
N PHE A 35 -17.39 7.93 -21.82
CA PHE A 35 -18.38 6.96 -21.34
C PHE A 35 -17.75 5.61 -20.94
N LYS A 36 -16.74 5.13 -21.70
CA LYS A 36 -16.00 3.91 -21.35
C LYS A 36 -15.30 4.01 -19.98
N ASN A 37 -14.75 5.17 -19.64
CA ASN A 37 -14.11 5.40 -18.34
C ASN A 37 -15.15 5.44 -17.21
N TYR A 38 -16.32 6.02 -17.47
CA TYR A 38 -17.43 6.00 -16.52
C TYR A 38 -17.89 4.57 -16.23
N VAL A 39 -18.17 3.78 -17.27
CA VAL A 39 -18.57 2.36 -17.12
C VAL A 39 -17.50 1.54 -16.40
N ALA A 40 -16.22 1.77 -16.69
CA ALA A 40 -15.13 1.09 -15.99
C ALA A 40 -15.06 1.46 -14.50
N ARG A 41 -15.27 2.74 -14.16
CA ARG A 41 -15.33 3.21 -12.76
C ARG A 41 -16.54 2.65 -12.02
N GLU A 42 -17.72 2.69 -12.63
CA GLU A 42 -18.93 2.11 -12.04
C GLU A 42 -18.75 0.62 -11.76
N LYS A 43 -18.27 -0.16 -12.74
CA LYS A 43 -17.96 -1.58 -12.54
C LYS A 43 -16.97 -1.79 -11.38
N PHE A 44 -15.89 -1.01 -11.34
CA PHE A 44 -14.90 -1.10 -10.26
C PHE A 44 -15.53 -0.82 -8.88
N THR A 45 -16.33 0.24 -8.76
CA THR A 45 -17.03 0.61 -7.52
C THR A 45 -18.06 -0.43 -7.11
N THR A 46 -18.88 -0.92 -8.05
CA THR A 46 -19.87 -1.97 -7.78
C THR A 46 -19.20 -3.27 -7.33
N THR A 47 -18.08 -3.66 -7.98
CA THR A 47 -17.29 -4.82 -7.56
C THR A 47 -16.76 -4.65 -6.14
N LEU A 48 -16.21 -3.49 -5.80
CA LEU A 48 -15.72 -3.20 -4.45
C LEU A 48 -16.82 -3.25 -3.38
N ALA A 49 -18.02 -2.76 -3.70
CA ALA A 49 -19.14 -2.72 -2.75
C ALA A 49 -19.63 -4.11 -2.31
N GLY A 50 -19.42 -5.14 -3.14
CA GLY A 50 -19.79 -6.52 -2.82
C GLY A 50 -18.70 -7.34 -2.11
N MET A 51 -17.50 -6.78 -1.92
CA MET A 51 -16.34 -7.50 -1.36
C MET A 51 -16.20 -7.32 0.15
N SER A 52 -15.53 -8.26 0.81
CA SER A 52 -15.03 -8.03 2.16
C SER A 52 -13.99 -6.90 2.17
N LEU A 53 -13.70 -6.31 3.33
CA LEU A 53 -12.65 -5.27 3.42
C LEU A 53 -11.28 -5.79 2.96
N GLU A 54 -10.96 -7.03 3.29
CA GLU A 54 -9.67 -7.63 2.94
C GLU A 54 -9.58 -7.90 1.43
N ASP A 55 -10.68 -8.39 0.83
CA ASP A 55 -10.74 -8.63 -0.62
C ASP A 55 -10.75 -7.34 -1.43
N SER A 56 -11.49 -6.32 -0.98
CA SER A 56 -11.50 -5.01 -1.63
C SER A 56 -10.12 -4.35 -1.60
N GLN A 57 -9.39 -4.44 -0.47
CA GLN A 57 -8.02 -3.93 -0.37
C GLN A 57 -7.08 -4.68 -1.33
N ARG A 58 -7.15 -6.02 -1.37
CA ARG A 58 -6.39 -6.84 -2.32
C ARG A 58 -6.69 -6.47 -3.77
N TYR A 59 -7.97 -6.28 -4.11
CA TYR A 59 -8.38 -5.90 -5.45
C TYR A 59 -7.87 -4.50 -5.84
N ILE A 60 -7.88 -3.54 -4.91
CA ILE A 60 -7.31 -2.21 -5.11
C ILE A 60 -5.80 -2.30 -5.37
N GLN A 61 -5.07 -3.06 -4.54
CA GLN A 61 -3.62 -3.28 -4.68
C GLN A 61 -3.28 -3.94 -6.02
N TRP A 62 -3.98 -5.02 -6.38
CA TRP A 62 -3.80 -5.73 -7.64
C TRP A 62 -3.91 -4.79 -8.85
N ASN A 63 -4.93 -3.93 -8.86
CA ASN A 63 -5.15 -2.96 -9.93
C ASN A 63 -4.16 -1.79 -9.88
N LYS A 64 -3.70 -1.37 -8.69
CA LYS A 64 -2.62 -0.39 -8.56
C LYS A 64 -1.35 -0.93 -9.21
N TYR A 65 -0.95 -2.14 -8.85
CA TYR A 65 0.24 -2.77 -9.44
C TYR A 65 0.06 -3.06 -10.94
N ALA A 66 -1.15 -3.42 -11.39
CA ALA A 66 -1.39 -3.56 -12.83
C ALA A 66 -1.11 -2.26 -13.59
N LYS A 67 -1.53 -1.11 -13.04
CA LYS A 67 -1.31 0.21 -13.63
C LYS A 67 0.14 0.65 -13.59
N ALA A 68 0.90 0.22 -12.58
CA ALA A 68 2.33 0.46 -12.46
C ALA A 68 3.18 -0.47 -13.37
N GLY A 69 2.54 -1.35 -14.16
CA GLY A 69 3.23 -2.17 -15.16
C GLY A 69 3.76 -3.52 -14.65
N PHE A 70 3.41 -3.92 -13.43
CA PHE A 70 3.85 -5.21 -12.88
C PHE A 70 3.24 -6.40 -13.62
N SER A 71 4.06 -7.43 -13.83
CA SER A 71 3.60 -8.71 -14.38
C SER A 71 2.56 -9.37 -13.46
N PRO A 72 1.68 -10.25 -13.97
CA PRO A 72 0.79 -11.03 -13.11
C PRO A 72 1.53 -11.81 -12.00
N SER A 73 2.69 -12.41 -12.31
CA SER A 73 3.47 -13.18 -11.34
C SER A 73 4.03 -12.30 -10.22
N ASP A 74 4.55 -11.13 -10.54
CA ASP A 74 5.11 -10.22 -9.53
C ASP A 74 4.02 -9.66 -8.61
N ARG A 75 2.84 -9.39 -9.17
CA ARG A 75 1.68 -8.98 -8.37
C ARG A 75 1.26 -10.04 -7.36
N VAL A 76 1.27 -11.32 -7.76
CA VAL A 76 0.98 -12.43 -6.85
C VAL A 76 2.03 -12.46 -5.73
N ARG A 77 3.32 -12.39 -6.05
CA ARG A 77 4.40 -12.40 -5.06
C ARG A 77 4.26 -11.28 -4.02
N VAL A 78 3.92 -10.06 -4.45
CA VAL A 78 3.70 -8.93 -3.54
C VAL A 78 2.44 -9.12 -2.67
N LEU A 79 1.34 -9.62 -3.24
CA LEU A 79 0.11 -9.86 -2.48
C LEU A 79 0.26 -11.02 -1.48
N GLU A 80 1.06 -12.02 -1.80
CA GLU A 80 1.35 -13.16 -0.93
C GLU A 80 2.03 -12.75 0.38
N ILE A 81 2.79 -11.64 0.40
CA ILE A 81 3.40 -11.09 1.62
C ILE A 81 2.32 -10.84 2.68
N SER A 82 1.27 -10.11 2.30
CA SER A 82 0.13 -9.78 3.16
C SER A 82 -0.74 -11.00 3.48
N GLU A 83 -0.81 -11.95 2.55
CA GLU A 83 -1.56 -13.20 2.74
C GLU A 83 -0.93 -14.11 3.79
N LYS A 84 0.38 -14.34 3.69
CA LYS A 84 1.17 -15.22 4.57
C LYS A 84 1.45 -14.57 5.92
N ALA A 85 1.39 -13.24 6.02
CA ALA A 85 1.55 -12.53 7.28
C ALA A 85 0.49 -12.95 8.32
N PRO A 86 0.86 -13.05 9.63
CA PRO A 86 -0.07 -13.28 10.73
C PRO A 86 -1.26 -12.32 10.65
N LYS A 87 -2.47 -12.86 10.84
CA LYS A 87 -3.68 -12.03 10.84
C LYS A 87 -3.78 -11.27 12.16
N ILE A 88 -4.00 -9.97 12.09
CA ILE A 88 -4.16 -9.11 13.26
C ILE A 88 -5.29 -9.64 14.14
N LYS A 89 -4.96 -10.01 15.38
CA LYS A 89 -5.90 -10.42 16.42
C LYS A 89 -5.93 -9.37 17.54
N LEU A 90 -7.13 -8.97 17.94
CA LEU A 90 -7.35 -8.08 19.08
C LEU A 90 -7.65 -8.89 20.33
N LYS A 91 -7.23 -8.41 21.51
CA LYS A 91 -7.57 -9.01 22.82
C LYS A 91 -9.07 -9.08 23.09
N SER A 92 -9.84 -8.16 22.50
CA SER A 92 -11.29 -8.08 22.68
C SER A 92 -11.99 -8.09 21.32
N ARG A 93 -13.26 -8.54 21.29
CA ARG A 93 -14.11 -8.58 20.08
C ARG A 93 -14.57 -7.18 19.62
N LYS A 94 -13.70 -6.17 19.70
CA LYS A 94 -13.95 -4.84 19.16
C LYS A 94 -13.94 -4.91 17.63
N ASN A 95 -14.77 -4.10 17.00
CA ASN A 95 -14.64 -3.84 15.56
C ASN A 95 -13.27 -3.21 15.29
N ARG A 96 -12.36 -3.97 14.66
CA ARG A 96 -10.95 -3.61 14.43
C ARG A 96 -10.83 -2.26 13.73
N GLN A 97 -11.63 -2.05 12.70
CA GLN A 97 -11.60 -0.86 11.86
C GLN A 97 -11.98 0.39 12.67
N LYS A 98 -13.11 0.33 13.39
CA LYS A 98 -13.56 1.44 14.24
C LYS A 98 -12.55 1.74 15.34
N PHE A 99 -11.96 0.71 15.92
CA PHE A 99 -10.96 0.86 16.97
C PHE A 99 -9.66 1.47 16.45
N PHE A 100 -9.14 1.00 15.32
CA PHE A 100 -7.93 1.53 14.68
C PHE A 100 -8.12 2.97 14.23
N LYS A 101 -9.26 3.31 13.62
CA LYS A 101 -9.60 4.71 13.30
C LYS A 101 -9.58 5.63 14.52
N LYS A 102 -10.01 5.15 15.69
CA LYS A 102 -9.94 5.92 16.94
C LYS A 102 -8.49 6.16 17.39
N ILE A 103 -7.61 5.17 17.24
CA ILE A 103 -6.18 5.32 17.55
C ILE A 103 -5.53 6.32 16.59
N GLU A 104 -5.81 6.20 15.29
CA GLU A 104 -5.29 7.11 14.26
C GLU A 104 -5.72 8.55 14.50
N ALA A 105 -6.99 8.77 14.89
CA ALA A 105 -7.52 10.09 15.22
C ALA A 105 -7.01 10.67 16.55
N THR A 106 -6.22 9.92 17.32
CA THR A 106 -5.59 10.45 18.53
C THR A 106 -4.39 11.30 18.14
N ASP A 107 -4.43 12.57 18.51
CA ASP A 107 -3.29 13.48 18.39
C ASP A 107 -2.20 13.04 19.38
N LYS A 108 -1.09 12.54 18.85
CA LYS A 108 0.02 11.99 19.64
C LYS A 108 0.78 13.06 20.43
N GLU A 109 0.70 14.33 20.00
CA GLU A 109 1.36 15.45 20.68
C GLU A 109 0.57 15.91 21.92
N VAL A 110 -0.74 15.61 21.95
CA VAL A 110 -1.62 15.91 23.10
C VAL A 110 -1.81 14.69 24.01
N THR A 111 -1.98 13.51 23.42
CA THR A 111 -2.23 12.27 24.17
C THR A 111 -1.52 11.10 23.51
N ARG A 112 -0.70 10.39 24.29
CA ARG A 112 0.02 9.22 23.82
C ARG A 112 -0.95 8.16 23.29
N ARG A 113 -0.69 7.64 22.09
CA ARG A 113 -1.42 6.51 21.51
C ARG A 113 -1.21 5.25 22.35
N PRO A 114 -2.22 4.37 22.47
CA PRO A 114 -2.13 3.19 23.32
C PRO A 114 -1.02 2.25 22.86
N ASP A 115 -0.35 1.62 23.83
CA ASP A 115 0.65 0.61 23.54
C ASP A 115 0.04 -0.57 22.78
N PRO A 116 0.68 -1.10 21.71
CA PRO A 116 0.19 -2.26 20.96
C PRO A 116 -0.18 -3.46 21.84
N SER A 117 0.59 -3.75 22.88
CA SER A 117 0.33 -4.85 23.82
C SER A 117 -0.97 -4.67 24.63
N SER A 118 -1.50 -3.45 24.73
CA SER A 118 -2.78 -3.20 25.43
C SER A 118 -3.99 -3.68 24.65
N TYR A 119 -3.88 -3.82 23.32
CA TYR A 119 -5.03 -4.13 22.46
C TYR A 119 -4.80 -5.29 21.48
N LEU A 120 -3.57 -5.59 21.10
CA LEU A 120 -3.21 -6.75 20.29
C LEU A 120 -3.09 -8.00 21.14
N ALA A 121 -3.56 -9.10 20.59
CA ALA A 121 -3.50 -10.41 21.23
C ALA A 121 -2.02 -10.88 21.32
N PRO A 122 -1.54 -11.39 22.46
CA PRO A 122 -0.12 -11.76 22.65
C PRO A 122 0.41 -12.70 21.56
N GLU A 123 -0.38 -13.69 21.16
CA GLU A 123 -0.03 -14.65 20.08
C GLU A 123 0.17 -13.95 18.72
N TYR A 124 -0.58 -12.87 18.42
CA TYR A 124 -0.30 -12.07 17.23
C TYR A 124 1.02 -11.31 17.33
N ILE A 125 1.32 -10.73 18.50
CA ILE A 125 2.57 -9.99 18.73
C ILE A 125 3.77 -10.94 18.58
N GLU A 126 3.69 -12.14 19.15
CA GLU A 126 4.72 -13.17 19.02
C GLU A 126 4.90 -13.62 17.57
N ALA A 127 3.81 -13.99 16.89
CA ALA A 127 3.88 -14.38 15.48
C ALA A 127 4.42 -13.26 14.58
N HIS A 128 4.11 -12.00 14.86
CA HIS A 128 4.65 -10.85 14.13
C HIS A 128 6.15 -10.69 14.35
N ARG A 129 6.65 -10.88 15.59
CA ARG A 129 8.09 -10.82 15.90
C ARG A 129 8.89 -11.87 15.12
N HIS A 130 8.35 -13.08 14.97
CA HIS A 130 9.01 -14.17 14.24
C HIS A 130 9.25 -13.89 12.76
N LEU A 131 8.54 -12.91 12.17
CA LEU A 131 8.82 -12.48 10.80
C LEU A 131 10.23 -11.90 10.63
N PHE A 132 10.84 -11.44 11.71
CA PHE A 132 12.16 -10.81 11.72
C PHE A 132 13.28 -11.76 12.16
N ASP A 133 13.03 -13.07 12.19
CA ASP A 133 14.05 -14.05 12.60
C ASP A 133 15.20 -14.17 11.58
N ASN A 134 14.92 -13.85 10.31
CA ASN A 134 15.93 -13.75 9.24
C ASN A 134 16.58 -12.35 9.14
N GLY A 135 16.33 -11.48 10.11
CA GLY A 135 16.77 -10.09 10.10
C GLY A 135 15.72 -9.12 9.53
N ALA A 136 16.15 -7.89 9.33
CA ALA A 136 15.31 -6.78 8.91
C ALA A 136 15.97 -6.02 7.77
N ILE A 137 15.18 -5.23 7.06
CA ILE A 137 15.66 -4.39 5.97
C ILE A 137 14.94 -3.04 5.99
N LYS A 138 15.66 -1.99 5.60
CA LYS A 138 15.12 -0.65 5.42
C LYS A 138 15.54 -0.10 4.07
N ILE A 139 14.59 0.41 3.29
CA ILE A 139 14.89 1.16 2.07
C ILE A 139 14.80 2.64 2.40
N GLN A 140 15.83 3.41 2.04
CA GLN A 140 15.87 4.84 2.30
C GLN A 140 16.56 5.61 1.18
N LYS A 141 16.23 6.91 1.07
CA LYS A 141 16.75 7.82 0.04
C LYS A 141 18.26 8.05 0.12
N PHE A 142 18.79 8.20 1.33
CA PHE A 142 20.17 8.66 1.52
C PHE A 142 21.07 7.52 1.97
N THR A 143 22.23 7.41 1.35
CA THR A 143 23.30 6.52 1.79
C THR A 143 23.88 7.03 3.11
N PRO A 144 23.85 6.25 4.20
CA PRO A 144 24.50 6.64 5.45
C PRO A 144 26.03 6.67 5.27
N GLN A 145 26.70 7.52 6.03
CA GLN A 145 28.15 7.69 5.98
C GLN A 145 28.70 7.77 7.40
N GLU A 146 29.81 7.08 7.64
CA GLU A 146 30.59 7.23 8.87
C GLU A 146 30.97 8.71 9.06
N SER A 147 30.85 9.25 10.27
CA SER A 147 31.04 10.68 10.56
C SER A 147 30.07 11.64 9.84
N GLY A 148 29.08 11.12 9.13
CA GLY A 148 28.02 11.89 8.48
C GLY A 148 26.85 12.20 9.43
N PHE A 149 25.66 12.40 8.84
CA PHE A 149 24.43 12.55 9.62
C PHE A 149 24.24 11.36 10.57
N ASN A 150 23.92 11.64 11.84
CA ASN A 150 23.78 10.65 12.91
C ASN A 150 25.01 9.74 13.09
N ASN A 151 26.21 10.21 12.72
CA ASN A 151 27.44 9.42 12.66
C ASN A 151 27.29 8.11 11.87
N GLY A 152 26.41 8.10 10.86
CA GLY A 152 26.09 6.92 10.06
C GLY A 152 25.14 5.94 10.74
N ALA A 153 24.70 6.13 11.98
CA ALA A 153 23.72 5.25 12.60
C ALA A 153 22.36 5.34 11.89
N ILE A 154 21.70 4.20 11.72
CA ILE A 154 20.34 4.13 11.15
C ILE A 154 19.35 4.35 12.27
N GLY A 155 18.60 5.44 12.19
CA GLY A 155 17.60 5.80 13.17
C GLY A 155 17.23 7.27 13.07
N ASN A 156 16.13 7.62 13.71
CA ASN A 156 15.81 9.02 13.92
C ASN A 156 16.61 9.54 15.12
N PRO A 157 17.46 10.57 14.97
CA PRO A 157 18.35 11.03 16.03
C PRO A 157 17.64 11.64 17.24
N LYS A 158 16.32 11.88 17.15
CA LYS A 158 15.54 12.43 18.27
C LYS A 158 15.08 11.35 19.25
N ASP A 159 14.72 10.17 18.75
CA ASP A 159 14.14 9.10 19.56
C ASP A 159 14.89 7.76 19.43
N HIS A 160 15.92 7.71 18.58
CA HIS A 160 16.78 6.55 18.33
C HIS A 160 15.98 5.30 17.91
N VAL A 161 14.98 5.50 17.05
CA VAL A 161 14.12 4.42 16.54
C VAL A 161 14.24 4.28 15.02
N VAL A 162 14.18 3.04 14.55
CA VAL A 162 14.15 2.70 13.12
C VAL A 162 12.86 1.99 12.76
N PHE A 163 12.18 2.45 11.70
CA PHE A 163 11.15 1.66 11.01
C PHE A 163 11.79 0.71 10.00
N VAL A 164 11.45 -0.57 10.10
CA VAL A 164 12.01 -1.67 9.32
C VAL A 164 10.92 -2.64 8.86
N MET A 165 11.18 -3.35 7.76
CA MET A 165 10.38 -4.49 7.30
C MET A 165 11.16 -5.79 7.49
N PRO A 166 10.49 -6.96 7.52
CA PRO A 166 11.20 -8.25 7.49
C PRO A 166 12.13 -8.33 6.30
N LYS A 167 13.31 -8.96 6.47
CA LYS A 167 14.28 -9.08 5.37
C LYS A 167 13.66 -9.69 4.12
N ASP A 168 12.98 -10.83 4.27
CA ASP A 168 12.36 -11.56 3.15
C ASP A 168 11.32 -10.73 2.40
N VAL A 169 10.64 -9.81 3.10
CA VAL A 169 9.70 -8.85 2.50
C VAL A 169 10.46 -7.87 1.62
N GLY A 170 11.47 -7.18 2.15
CA GLY A 170 12.23 -6.20 1.36
C GLY A 170 12.99 -6.83 0.20
N GLU A 171 13.54 -8.04 0.36
CA GLU A 171 14.15 -8.79 -0.75
C GLU A 171 13.14 -9.08 -1.86
N THR A 172 11.92 -9.48 -1.51
CA THR A 172 10.85 -9.69 -2.50
C THR A 172 10.52 -8.39 -3.24
N LEU A 173 10.45 -7.26 -2.53
CA LEU A 173 10.16 -5.96 -3.15
C LEU A 173 11.29 -5.49 -4.06
N ILE A 174 12.55 -5.69 -3.66
CA ILE A 174 13.74 -5.33 -4.45
C ILE A 174 13.82 -6.21 -5.70
N ASP A 175 13.56 -7.51 -5.60
CA ASP A 175 13.59 -8.42 -6.74
C ASP A 175 12.47 -8.11 -7.74
N VAL A 176 11.24 -7.91 -7.25
CA VAL A 176 10.08 -7.52 -8.07
C VAL A 176 10.30 -6.17 -8.75
N SER A 177 10.95 -5.21 -8.07
CA SER A 177 11.26 -3.91 -8.65
C SER A 177 12.54 -3.88 -9.47
N LYS A 178 13.38 -4.93 -9.39
CA LYS A 178 14.77 -4.92 -9.86
C LYS A 178 15.59 -3.76 -9.29
N GLY A 179 15.24 -3.31 -8.08
CA GLY A 179 15.83 -2.14 -7.44
C GLY A 179 15.40 -0.79 -8.02
N GLU A 180 14.43 -0.73 -8.94
CA GLU A 180 13.98 0.52 -9.57
C GLU A 180 13.26 1.43 -8.56
N PRO A 181 13.74 2.68 -8.32
CA PRO A 181 13.23 3.54 -7.24
C PRO A 181 11.74 3.87 -7.37
N ARG A 182 11.28 4.17 -8.59
CA ARG A 182 9.87 4.54 -8.85
C ARG A 182 8.92 3.38 -8.59
N ILE A 183 9.37 2.17 -8.90
CA ILE A 183 8.63 0.94 -8.68
C ILE A 183 8.58 0.61 -7.18
N LEU A 184 9.70 0.80 -6.46
CA LEU A 184 9.76 0.66 -5.01
C LEU A 184 8.85 1.66 -4.30
N GLU A 185 8.80 2.92 -4.73
CA GLU A 185 7.87 3.93 -4.21
C GLU A 185 6.42 3.47 -4.32
N ASP A 186 6.03 2.92 -5.48
CA ASP A 186 4.68 2.39 -5.70
C ASP A 186 4.33 1.20 -4.79
N LEU A 187 5.29 0.28 -4.58
CA LEU A 187 5.13 -0.89 -3.71
C LEU A 187 5.01 -0.50 -2.24
N LEU A 188 5.85 0.44 -1.80
CA LEU A 188 5.92 0.93 -0.43
C LEU A 188 4.83 1.95 -0.11
N GLY A 189 4.12 2.47 -1.12
CA GLY A 189 3.08 3.47 -0.92
C GLY A 189 3.61 4.89 -0.75
N LEU A 190 4.84 5.14 -1.19
CA LEU A 190 5.47 6.45 -1.17
C LEU A 190 5.02 7.30 -2.36
N HIS A 191 5.28 8.60 -2.29
CA HIS A 191 5.09 9.51 -3.41
C HIS A 191 6.24 9.38 -4.42
N LEU A 192 5.93 9.75 -5.67
CA LEU A 192 6.92 9.77 -6.75
C LEU A 192 8.10 10.69 -6.38
N GLY A 193 9.31 10.14 -6.33
CA GLY A 193 10.54 10.87 -6.02
C GLY A 193 10.96 10.85 -4.54
N ASP A 194 10.16 10.26 -3.64
CA ASP A 194 10.48 10.17 -2.20
C ASP A 194 11.80 9.43 -1.93
N LEU A 195 12.13 8.41 -2.73
CA LEU A 195 13.38 7.65 -2.66
C LEU A 195 14.53 8.30 -3.45
N GLY A 196 14.26 9.34 -4.23
CA GLY A 196 15.26 9.90 -5.16
C GLY A 196 15.61 8.92 -6.28
N ASP A 197 16.76 9.14 -6.93
CA ASP A 197 17.21 8.33 -8.08
C ASP A 197 18.17 7.19 -7.69
N SER A 198 18.78 7.27 -6.51
CA SER A 198 19.77 6.31 -6.03
C SER A 198 19.56 5.98 -4.55
N PRO A 199 18.42 5.37 -4.18
CA PRO A 199 18.19 4.91 -2.82
C PRO A 199 19.13 3.77 -2.44
N VAL A 200 19.10 3.39 -1.17
CA VAL A 200 19.82 2.23 -0.65
C VAL A 200 18.89 1.32 0.13
N ALA A 201 19.16 0.01 0.05
CA ALA A 201 18.68 -0.95 1.03
C ALA A 201 19.73 -1.11 2.14
N ILE A 202 19.26 -1.05 3.37
CA ILE A 202 20.03 -1.28 4.58
C ILE A 202 19.62 -2.64 5.13
N ASP A 203 20.50 -3.63 5.00
CA ASP A 203 20.31 -4.97 5.53
C ASP A 203 20.80 -5.02 6.98
N ILE A 204 19.90 -5.38 7.88
CA ILE A 204 20.13 -5.41 9.32
C ILE A 204 20.04 -6.87 9.77
N PRO A 205 21.15 -7.52 10.16
CA PRO A 205 21.11 -8.92 10.54
C PRO A 205 20.45 -9.09 11.91
N LYS A 206 20.04 -10.32 12.24
CA LYS A 206 19.22 -10.59 13.43
C LYS A 206 19.89 -10.15 14.74
N GLU A 207 21.20 -10.33 14.84
CA GLU A 207 22.04 -9.97 15.97
C GLU A 207 22.09 -8.45 16.23
N SER A 208 21.87 -7.64 15.20
CA SER A 208 21.82 -6.17 15.30
C SER A 208 20.42 -5.67 15.67
N ILE A 209 19.39 -6.53 15.65
CA ILE A 209 18.02 -6.14 15.99
C ILE A 209 17.85 -6.08 17.51
N ARG A 210 17.65 -4.86 18.03
CA ARG A 210 17.37 -4.60 19.44
C ARG A 210 15.97 -4.04 19.64
N ASN A 211 15.31 -4.48 20.72
CA ASN A 211 13.97 -4.02 21.13
C ASN A 211 12.92 -3.98 20.01
N LEU A 212 12.94 -5.01 19.15
CA LEU A 212 11.91 -5.22 18.11
C LEU A 212 10.51 -5.09 18.72
N ARG A 213 9.62 -4.34 18.07
CA ARG A 213 8.23 -4.18 18.53
C ARG A 213 7.35 -3.68 17.39
N ILE A 214 6.06 -3.94 17.52
CA ILE A 214 5.06 -3.31 16.66
C ILE A 214 5.05 -1.80 16.96
N PRO A 215 5.07 -0.92 15.95
CA PRO A 215 5.05 0.52 16.18
C PRO A 215 3.74 0.96 16.84
N SER A 216 3.86 1.84 17.83
CA SER A 216 2.75 2.40 18.58
C SER A 216 2.15 3.65 17.92
N GLY A 217 2.89 4.26 16.99
CA GLY A 217 2.57 5.53 16.36
C GLY A 217 3.03 6.72 17.19
N ASN A 218 3.73 6.50 18.30
CA ASN A 218 4.33 7.56 19.11
C ASN A 218 5.80 7.83 18.73
N GLU A 219 6.37 7.05 17.82
CA GLU A 219 7.73 7.20 17.34
C GLU A 219 7.87 8.51 16.53
N GLY A 220 9.05 9.13 16.55
CA GLY A 220 9.36 10.41 15.92
C GLY A 220 9.18 10.39 14.40
N SER A 221 9.39 9.23 13.78
CA SER A 221 9.16 9.00 12.34
C SER A 221 7.77 8.41 12.02
N ALA A 222 6.88 8.26 13.01
CA ALA A 222 5.48 7.88 12.77
C ALA A 222 4.68 9.12 12.31
N PHE A 223 4.78 9.44 11.02
CA PHE A 223 4.10 10.59 10.42
C PHE A 223 2.60 10.32 10.22
N GLU A 224 1.80 11.38 10.39
CA GLU A 224 0.37 11.33 10.13
C GLU A 224 0.09 10.95 8.67
N GLY A 225 -0.90 10.09 8.45
CA GLY A 225 -1.26 9.57 7.13
C GLY A 225 -0.46 8.34 6.68
N TYR A 226 0.79 8.18 7.14
CA TYR A 226 1.66 7.06 6.75
C TYR A 226 1.60 5.89 7.75
N TRP A 227 1.65 6.20 9.05
CA TRP A 227 1.57 5.17 10.08
C TRP A 227 0.13 4.68 10.30
N LYS A 228 -0.03 3.37 10.49
CA LYS A 228 -1.29 2.73 10.89
C LYS A 228 -1.05 1.74 12.04
N PRO A 229 -2.01 1.58 12.97
CA PRO A 229 -1.91 0.61 14.07
C PRO A 229 -1.89 -0.84 13.56
N GLY A 230 -1.14 -1.69 14.26
CA GLY A 230 -1.12 -3.15 14.02
C GLY A 230 0.14 -3.68 13.33
N GLY A 231 1.14 -2.84 13.04
CA GLY A 231 2.44 -3.29 12.51
C GLY A 231 2.39 -3.71 11.06
N ARG A 232 1.67 -2.92 10.24
CA ARG A 232 1.55 -3.12 8.81
C ARG A 232 1.64 -1.80 8.06
N THR A 233 2.31 -1.82 6.91
CA THR A 233 2.40 -0.68 6.01
C THR A 233 1.05 -0.36 5.39
N TYR A 234 0.87 0.89 4.98
CA TYR A 234 -0.30 1.34 4.24
C TYR A 234 0.14 2.01 2.93
N PRO A 235 -0.50 1.71 1.78
CA PRO A 235 -1.66 0.81 1.61
C PRO A 235 -1.28 -0.66 1.45
N GLY A 236 0.02 -1.02 1.39
CA GLY A 236 0.52 -2.35 1.03
C GLY A 236 0.16 -3.49 1.98
N ASN A 237 -0.21 -3.21 3.23
CA ASN A 237 -0.55 -4.20 4.26
C ASN A 237 0.60 -5.21 4.52
N MET A 238 1.84 -4.80 4.26
CA MET A 238 3.03 -5.63 4.48
C MET A 238 3.48 -5.48 5.94
N PRO A 239 4.05 -6.51 6.58
CA PRO A 239 4.53 -6.39 7.96
C PRO A 239 5.59 -5.32 8.13
N GLU A 240 5.49 -4.55 9.22
CA GLU A 240 6.43 -3.50 9.62
C GLU A 240 6.63 -3.55 11.13
N ALA A 241 7.85 -3.26 11.57
CA ALA A 241 8.20 -3.12 12.98
C ALA A 241 9.05 -1.86 13.20
N VAL A 242 9.27 -1.58 14.48
CA VAL A 242 10.33 -0.69 14.91
C VAL A 242 11.35 -1.42 15.78
N ILE A 243 12.60 -1.01 15.62
CA ILE A 243 13.75 -1.46 16.41
C ILE A 243 14.47 -0.22 16.95
N ASP A 244 15.37 -0.43 17.89
CA ASP A 244 16.27 0.66 18.30
C ASP A 244 17.26 0.99 17.18
N GLU A 245 17.83 2.19 17.25
CA GLU A 245 18.87 2.67 16.35
C GLU A 245 19.98 1.64 16.17
N VAL A 246 20.39 1.46 14.91
CA VAL A 246 21.43 0.52 14.53
C VAL A 246 22.73 1.31 14.29
N PRO A 247 23.77 1.10 15.11
CA PRO A 247 25.05 1.80 14.97
C PRO A 247 25.70 1.57 13.60
N TRP A 248 26.58 2.50 13.20
CA TRP A 248 27.47 2.28 12.06
C TRP A 248 28.27 0.98 12.25
N GLY A 249 28.38 0.17 11.20
CA GLY A 249 29.08 -1.12 11.24
C GLY A 249 28.19 -2.33 11.58
N ASP A 250 27.00 -2.11 12.16
CA ASP A 250 26.08 -3.19 12.55
C ASP A 250 25.06 -3.54 11.44
N TYR A 251 25.28 -3.06 10.22
CA TYR A 251 24.42 -3.29 9.05
C TYR A 251 25.24 -3.22 7.75
N THR A 252 24.67 -3.72 6.64
CA THR A 252 25.28 -3.59 5.30
C THR A 252 24.42 -2.72 4.38
N ILE A 253 25.08 -2.03 3.45
CA ILE A 253 24.44 -1.09 2.51
C ILE A 253 24.47 -1.71 1.11
N ARG A 254 23.31 -1.75 0.46
CA ARG A 254 23.15 -2.16 -0.93
C ARG A 254 22.60 -1.00 -1.75
N PRO A 255 23.36 -0.45 -2.71
CA PRO A 255 22.83 0.54 -3.65
C PRO A 255 21.65 -0.02 -4.44
N LEU A 256 20.65 0.82 -4.67
CA LEU A 256 19.48 0.56 -5.50
C LEU A 256 19.36 1.69 -6.54
N GLY A 257 18.71 1.41 -7.67
CA GLY A 257 18.75 2.28 -8.85
C GLY A 257 20.12 2.23 -9.55
N GLY A 258 20.15 2.60 -10.83
CA GLY A 258 21.38 2.63 -11.64
C GLY A 258 21.47 1.55 -12.73
N ASN A 259 20.42 1.42 -13.53
CA ASN A 259 20.61 1.04 -14.93
C ASN A 259 21.18 2.24 -15.70
#